data_AF-G8SKD9-F1
#
_entry.id   AF-G8SKD9-F1
#
_cell.length_a   1.000
_cell.length_b   1.000
_cell.length_c   1.000
_cell.angle_alpha   90.00
_cell.angle_beta   90.00
_cell.angle_gamma   90.00
#
_symmetry.space_group_name_H-M   'P 1'
#
loop_
_entity.id
_entity.type
_entity.pdbx_description
1 polymer ?
#
loop_
_entity_poly.entity_id
_entity_poly.type
_entity_poly.pdbx_seq_one_letter_code
_entity_poly.pdbx_strand_id
1 'polypeptide(L)'
;MTSPLTDVMDSLSWSMSDFDPEYPDLGALIDSGWGLGPSSGFVGLDEQTLVQQILLNLTERVAGRGAEADAFLQDVFAAAAATLTGAFGRPDRTLYGEEPQLWWQRPATMFGLLTRSDSVSLQLTPSELTGGEWE
;
A
#
# COMPACT_ATOMS: atom_id res chain seq x y z
N MET A 1 4.58 -16.74 -21.72
CA MET A 1 4.02 -17.07 -20.40
C MET A 1 3.75 -15.75 -19.71
N THR A 2 2.50 -15.43 -19.39
CA THR A 2 2.19 -14.32 -18.48
C THR A 2 2.55 -14.77 -17.08
N SER A 3 3.10 -13.87 -16.26
CA SER A 3 3.35 -14.19 -14.85
C SER A 3 2.01 -14.11 -14.09
N PRO A 4 1.84 -14.84 -12.97
CA PRO A 4 0.67 -14.70 -12.11
C PRO A 4 0.37 -13.24 -11.73
N LEU A 5 1.42 -12.41 -11.62
CA LEU A 5 1.30 -10.98 -11.38
C LEU A 5 0.62 -10.26 -12.56
N THR A 6 1.02 -10.53 -13.80
CA THR A 6 0.38 -9.95 -15.00
C THR A 6 -1.11 -10.30 -15.05
N ASP A 7 -1.48 -11.55 -14.77
CA ASP A 7 -2.87 -11.99 -14.78
C ASP A 7 -3.71 -11.25 -13.72
N VAL A 8 -3.15 -11.00 -12.53
CA VAL A 8 -3.81 -10.20 -11.49
C VAL A 8 -3.98 -8.75 -11.92
N MET A 9 -2.94 -8.13 -12.48
CA MET A 9 -3.01 -6.75 -12.96
C MET A 9 -4.10 -6.59 -14.03
N ASP A 10 -4.13 -7.50 -15.01
CA ASP A 10 -5.13 -7.52 -16.07
C ASP A 10 -6.56 -7.68 -15.48
N SER A 11 -6.73 -8.55 -14.48
CA SER A 11 -8.04 -8.75 -13.83
C SER A 11 -8.56 -7.51 -13.10
N LEU A 12 -7.66 -6.70 -12.56
CA LEU A 12 -7.98 -5.47 -11.84
C LEU A 12 -8.02 -4.24 -12.76
N SER A 13 -7.75 -4.42 -14.06
CA SER A 13 -7.55 -3.33 -15.02
C SER A 13 -6.46 -2.35 -14.58
N TRP A 14 -5.44 -2.86 -13.87
CA TRP A 14 -4.26 -2.10 -13.49
C TRP A 14 -3.19 -2.26 -14.56
N SER A 15 -2.41 -1.21 -14.78
CA SER A 15 -1.23 -1.30 -15.65
C SER A 15 0.04 -1.40 -14.82
N MET A 16 0.99 -2.23 -15.25
CA MET A 16 2.26 -2.43 -14.57
C MET A 16 3.38 -1.70 -15.32
N SER A 17 4.30 -1.11 -14.57
CA SER A 17 5.51 -0.48 -15.08
C SER A 17 6.70 -0.79 -14.16
N ASP A 18 7.91 -0.63 -14.71
CA ASP A 18 9.16 -0.75 -13.94
C ASP A 18 9.37 -2.12 -13.26
N PHE A 19 8.88 -3.19 -13.89
CA PHE A 19 9.11 -4.57 -13.43
C PHE A 19 10.32 -5.18 -14.14
N ASP A 20 11.30 -5.64 -13.37
CA ASP A 20 12.47 -6.37 -13.87
C ASP A 20 12.32 -7.88 -13.59
N PRO A 21 12.14 -8.73 -14.61
CA PRO A 21 12.02 -10.17 -14.42
C PRO A 21 13.33 -10.85 -13.98
N GLU A 22 14.49 -10.20 -14.14
CA GLU A 22 15.77 -10.71 -13.63
C GLU A 22 15.94 -10.46 -12.12
N TYR A 23 15.24 -9.45 -11.59
CA TYR A 23 15.25 -9.05 -10.17
C TYR A 23 13.80 -8.81 -9.67
N PRO A 24 12.97 -9.86 -9.63
CA PRO A 24 11.54 -9.73 -9.36
C PRO A 24 11.24 -9.24 -7.93
N ASP A 25 12.17 -9.44 -7.00
CA ASP A 25 12.12 -8.99 -5.61
C ASP A 25 12.15 -7.45 -5.47
N LEU A 26 12.58 -6.73 -6.51
CA LEU A 26 12.46 -5.26 -6.56
C LEU A 26 11.00 -4.80 -6.68
N GLY A 27 10.08 -5.69 -7.06
CA GLY A 27 8.66 -5.43 -7.22
C GLY A 27 8.32 -4.71 -8.52
N ALA A 28 7.13 -4.10 -8.55
CA ALA A 28 6.62 -3.39 -9.72
C ALA A 28 5.80 -2.16 -9.33
N LEU A 29 5.92 -1.08 -10.11
CA LEU A 29 5.02 0.07 -10.00
C LEU A 29 3.73 -0.20 -10.75
N ILE A 30 2.61 0.28 -10.22
CA ILE A 30 1.29 0.09 -10.83
C ILE A 30 0.55 1.40 -11.03
N ASP A 31 -0.26 1.44 -12.09
CA ASP A 31 -1.36 2.38 -12.26
C ASP A 31 -2.66 1.69 -11.87
N SER A 32 -3.29 2.12 -10.77
CA SER A 32 -4.57 1.60 -10.29
C SER A 32 -5.77 2.05 -11.14
N GLY A 33 -5.57 2.96 -12.09
CA GLY A 33 -6.63 3.53 -12.94
C GLY A 33 -7.48 4.58 -12.26
N TRP A 34 -7.12 5.00 -11.04
CA TRP A 34 -7.87 6.00 -10.25
C TRP A 34 -7.43 7.44 -10.52
N GLY A 35 -6.67 7.68 -11.59
CA GLY A 35 -6.23 9.02 -11.99
C GLY A 35 -5.00 9.54 -11.26
N LEU A 36 -4.35 8.72 -10.44
CA LEU A 36 -3.12 9.05 -9.72
C LEU A 36 -1.84 8.79 -10.53
N GLY A 37 -1.98 8.19 -11.71
CA GLY A 37 -0.91 7.94 -12.68
C GLY A 37 -0.09 6.66 -12.44
N PRO A 38 1.02 6.49 -13.19
CA PRO A 38 1.79 5.24 -13.30
C PRO A 38 2.61 4.85 -12.05
N SER A 39 2.44 5.56 -10.93
CA SER A 39 3.04 5.23 -9.63
C SER A 39 2.02 5.40 -8.52
N SER A 40 0.76 5.09 -8.83
CA SER A 40 -0.35 5.12 -7.89
C SER A 40 -0.37 3.92 -6.95
N GLY A 41 0.50 2.94 -7.18
CA GLY A 41 0.79 1.89 -6.23
C GLY A 41 2.10 1.17 -6.51
N PHE A 42 2.36 0.15 -5.70
CA PHE A 42 3.51 -0.73 -5.81
C PHE A 42 3.12 -2.14 -5.38
N VAL A 43 3.60 -3.15 -6.10
CA VAL A 43 3.50 -4.55 -5.68
C VAL A 43 4.89 -5.05 -5.33
N GLY A 44 5.08 -5.38 -4.05
CA GLY A 44 6.30 -6.01 -3.56
C GLY A 44 6.19 -7.53 -3.68
N LEU A 45 7.22 -8.15 -4.25
CA LEU A 45 7.34 -9.59 -4.37
C LEU A 45 8.47 -10.11 -3.47
N ASP A 46 8.38 -11.35 -3.05
CA ASP A 46 9.51 -12.05 -2.42
C ASP A 46 10.44 -12.70 -3.47
N GLU A 47 11.52 -13.33 -2.98
CA GLU A 47 12.51 -14.05 -3.82
C GLU A 47 11.89 -15.21 -4.64
N GLN A 48 10.69 -15.66 -4.25
CA GLN A 48 9.93 -16.73 -4.91
C GLN A 48 8.87 -16.18 -5.85
N THR A 49 8.85 -14.86 -6.09
CA THR A 49 7.89 -14.13 -6.93
C THR A 49 6.45 -14.14 -6.40
N LEU A 50 6.26 -14.41 -5.11
CA LEU A 50 4.97 -14.32 -4.45
C LEU A 50 4.72 -12.90 -3.96
N VAL A 51 3.46 -12.47 -3.99
CA VAL A 51 3.07 -11.13 -3.52
C VAL A 51 3.27 -11.03 -2.01
N GLN A 52 4.21 -10.19 -1.60
CA GLN A 52 4.47 -9.88 -0.19
C GLN A 52 3.60 -8.74 0.30
N GLN A 53 3.43 -7.71 -0.54
CA GLN A 53 2.60 -6.55 -0.21
C GLN A 53 2.10 -5.85 -1.47
N ILE A 54 0.93 -5.22 -1.35
CA ILE A 54 0.41 -4.28 -2.34
C ILE A 54 0.22 -2.95 -1.65
N LEU A 55 0.85 -1.91 -2.16
CA LEU A 55 0.68 -0.52 -1.74
C LEU A 55 -0.18 0.21 -2.76
N LEU A 56 -1.22 0.89 -2.30
CA LEU A 56 -2.07 1.76 -3.10
C LEU A 56 -2.07 3.16 -2.49
N ASN A 57 -1.64 4.15 -3.25
CA ASN A 57 -1.60 5.53 -2.80
C ASN A 57 -3.01 6.14 -2.80
N LEU A 58 -3.31 6.91 -1.77
CA LEU A 58 -4.53 7.71 -1.63
C LEU A 58 -4.34 9.15 -2.13
N THR A 59 -3.09 9.55 -2.35
CA THR A 59 -2.71 10.86 -2.88
C THR A 59 -1.82 10.69 -4.10
N GLU A 60 -1.78 11.69 -4.96
CA GLU A 60 -0.65 11.86 -5.86
C GLU A 60 0.63 12.06 -5.04
N ARG A 61 1.78 11.90 -5.68
CA ARG A 61 3.06 12.21 -5.06
C ARG A 61 3.09 13.69 -4.68
N VAL A 62 3.19 13.98 -3.39
CA VAL A 62 3.28 15.36 -2.90
C VAL A 62 4.73 15.83 -3.09
N ALA A 63 4.96 16.63 -4.13
CA ALA A 63 6.28 17.15 -4.44
C ALA A 63 6.67 18.28 -3.48
N GLY A 64 7.70 18.04 -2.66
CA GLY A 64 8.27 19.05 -1.76
C GLY A 64 8.46 18.54 -0.34
N ARG A 65 9.11 19.37 0.49
CA ARG A 65 9.20 19.16 1.93
C ARG A 65 8.77 20.44 2.62
N GLY A 66 8.18 20.32 3.82
CA GLY A 66 7.82 21.46 4.64
C GLY A 66 6.40 21.39 5.16
N ALA A 67 6.08 22.33 6.06
CA ALA A 67 4.88 22.27 6.89
C ALA A 67 3.56 22.14 6.11
N GLU A 68 3.46 22.71 4.91
CA GLU A 68 2.25 22.60 4.08
C GLU A 68 2.05 21.18 3.52
N ALA A 69 3.13 20.56 3.02
CA ALA A 69 3.08 19.18 2.54
C ALA A 69 2.79 18.21 3.69
N ASP A 70 3.44 18.42 4.84
CA ASP A 70 3.25 17.60 6.03
C ASP A 70 1.82 17.71 6.57
N ALA A 71 1.27 18.94 6.63
CA ALA A 71 -0.12 19.17 7.05
C ALA A 71 -1.13 18.51 6.10
N PHE A 72 -0.90 18.60 4.79
CA PHE A 72 -1.75 17.92 3.80
C PHE A 72 -1.74 16.40 3.99
N LEU A 73 -0.56 15.79 4.16
CA LEU A 73 -0.45 14.35 4.40
C LEU A 73 -1.14 13.94 5.71
N GLN A 74 -1.03 14.75 6.77
CA GLN A 74 -1.70 14.52 8.04
C GLN A 74 -3.23 14.59 7.90
N ASP A 75 -3.75 15.57 7.17
CA ASP A 75 -5.19 15.71 6.94
C ASP A 75 -5.76 14.52 6.15
N VAL A 76 -5.06 14.09 5.08
CA VAL A 76 -5.47 12.92 4.31
C VAL A 76 -5.40 11.65 5.15
N PHE A 77 -4.33 11.47 5.94
CA PHE A 77 -4.21 10.33 6.84
C PHE A 77 -5.35 10.31 7.87
N ALA A 78 -5.68 11.44 8.49
CA ALA A 78 -6.77 11.54 9.45
C ALA A 78 -8.13 11.22 8.81
N ALA A 79 -8.40 11.71 7.60
CA ALA A 79 -9.64 11.42 6.87
C ALA A 79 -9.76 9.93 6.49
N ALA A 80 -8.67 9.33 6.00
CA ALA A 80 -8.62 7.90 5.68
C ALA A 80 -8.76 7.04 6.94
N ALA A 81 -8.07 7.40 8.02
CA ALA A 81 -8.15 6.71 9.31
C ALA A 81 -9.57 6.72 9.86
N ALA A 82 -10.27 7.85 9.82
CA ALA A 82 -11.66 7.95 10.24
C ALA A 82 -12.58 7.06 9.41
N THR A 83 -12.40 7.05 8.08
CA THR A 83 -13.19 6.24 7.15
C THR A 83 -12.98 4.75 7.39
N LEU A 84 -11.71 4.30 7.46
CA LEU A 84 -11.38 2.89 7.72
C LEU A 84 -11.85 2.45 9.10
N THR A 85 -11.70 3.30 10.12
CA THR A 85 -12.19 3.00 11.47
C THR A 85 -13.71 2.84 11.49
N GLY A 86 -14.44 3.67 10.74
CA GLY A 86 -15.88 3.55 10.58
C GLY A 86 -16.30 2.25 9.89
N ALA A 87 -15.57 1.80 8.88
CA ALA A 87 -15.87 0.60 8.12
C ALA A 87 -15.45 -0.71 8.82
N PHE A 88 -14.32 -0.69 9.53
CA PHE A 88 -13.62 -1.88 9.99
C PHE A 88 -13.51 -1.99 11.51
N GLY A 89 -13.94 -0.96 12.24
CA GLY A 89 -13.73 -0.85 13.68
C GLY A 89 -12.35 -0.29 14.02
N ARG A 90 -12.00 -0.31 15.31
CA ARG A 90 -10.70 0.18 15.78
C ARG A 90 -9.55 -0.61 15.15
N PRO A 91 -8.42 0.03 14.86
CA PRO A 91 -7.22 -0.68 14.43
C PRO A 91 -6.72 -1.60 15.55
N ASP A 92 -6.23 -2.78 15.17
CA ASP A 92 -5.63 -3.75 16.09
C ASP A 92 -4.25 -3.28 16.56
N ARG A 93 -3.54 -2.51 15.72
CA ARG A 93 -2.23 -1.92 16.05
C ARG A 93 -2.10 -0.50 15.52
N THR A 94 -1.46 0.34 16.33
CA THR A 94 -1.12 1.72 15.97
C THR A 94 0.37 1.97 16.20
N LEU A 95 1.05 2.54 15.20
CA LEU A 95 2.40 3.07 15.31
C LEU A 95 2.33 4.59 15.19
N TYR A 96 2.83 5.28 16.21
CA TYR A 96 2.87 6.74 16.25
C TYR A 96 4.24 7.25 15.79
N GLY A 97 4.29 8.47 15.26
CA GLY A 97 5.53 9.11 14.83
C GLY A 97 5.29 10.10 13.68
N GLU A 98 6.38 10.47 13.00
CA GLU A 98 6.33 11.32 11.79
C GLU A 98 5.65 10.60 10.61
N GLU A 99 5.79 9.27 10.55
CA GLU A 99 5.13 8.38 9.59
C GLU A 99 4.18 7.44 10.34
N PRO A 100 2.99 7.92 10.76
CA PRO A 100 2.06 7.12 11.53
C PRO A 100 1.51 5.95 10.70
N GLN A 101 1.16 4.86 11.40
CA GLN A 101 0.58 3.68 10.78
C GLN A 101 -0.57 3.11 11.62
N LEU A 102 -1.65 2.71 10.96
CA LEU A 102 -2.78 1.99 11.56
C LEU A 102 -2.95 0.67 10.85
N TRP A 103 -3.12 -0.41 11.61
CA TRP A 103 -3.21 -1.77 11.07
C TRP A 103 -4.46 -2.47 11.55
N TRP A 104 -5.10 -3.20 10.63
CA TRP A 104 -6.23 -4.08 10.88
C TRP A 104 -5.89 -5.50 10.43
N GLN A 105 -6.18 -6.47 11.29
CA GLN A 105 -6.02 -7.88 11.02
C GLN A 105 -7.37 -8.51 10.63
N ARG A 106 -7.34 -9.24 9.52
CA ARG A 106 -8.44 -10.11 9.07
C ARG A 106 -7.90 -11.53 8.90
N PRO A 107 -8.78 -12.55 8.88
CA PRO A 107 -8.35 -13.95 8.85
C PRO A 107 -7.35 -14.29 7.74
N ALA A 108 -7.51 -13.71 6.55
CA ALA A 108 -6.65 -13.99 5.39
C ALA A 108 -5.72 -12.82 4.99
N THR A 109 -5.95 -11.63 5.53
CA THR A 109 -5.23 -10.44 5.07
C THR A 109 -5.05 -9.46 6.22
N MET A 110 -3.92 -8.78 6.20
CA MET A 110 -3.72 -7.55 6.94
C MET A 110 -3.80 -6.37 6.01
N PHE A 111 -4.40 -5.29 6.49
CA PHE A 111 -4.28 -4.03 5.80
C PHE A 111 -3.84 -2.91 6.73
N GLY A 112 -2.98 -2.05 6.21
CA GLY A 112 -2.40 -0.92 6.90
C GLY A 112 -2.75 0.38 6.20
N LEU A 113 -2.97 1.43 6.96
CA LEU A 113 -2.90 2.80 6.48
C LEU A 113 -1.56 3.37 6.95
N LEU A 114 -0.74 3.86 6.03
CA LEU A 114 0.61 4.33 6.30
C LEU A 114 0.81 5.71 5.69
N THR A 115 1.50 6.58 6.41
CA THR A 115 2.13 7.76 5.82
C THR A 115 3.56 7.41 5.42
N ARG A 116 3.96 7.81 4.22
CA ARG A 116 5.35 7.81 3.74
C ARG A 116 5.79 9.25 3.47
N SER A 117 7.08 9.43 3.22
CA SER A 117 7.69 10.75 2.99
C SER A 117 7.00 11.67 1.96
N ASP A 118 6.20 11.14 1.03
CA ASP A 118 5.55 11.90 -0.03
C ASP A 118 4.12 11.43 -0.39
N SER A 119 3.53 10.56 0.43
CA SER A 119 2.20 9.99 0.15
C SER A 119 1.56 9.35 1.38
N VAL A 120 0.23 9.18 1.32
CA VAL A 120 -0.52 8.28 2.21
C VAL A 120 -0.92 7.05 1.41
N SER A 121 -0.67 5.85 1.92
CA SER A 121 -0.92 4.60 1.21
C SER A 121 -1.73 3.62 2.05
N LEU A 122 -2.55 2.82 1.38
CA LEU A 122 -3.09 1.57 1.89
C LEU A 122 -2.12 0.45 1.54
N GLN A 123 -1.74 -0.34 2.53
CA GLN A 123 -1.01 -1.58 2.33
C GLN A 123 -1.94 -2.77 2.53
N LEU A 124 -1.82 -3.76 1.66
CA LEU A 124 -2.41 -5.09 1.81
C LEU A 124 -1.29 -6.11 1.88
N THR A 125 -1.29 -6.94 2.91
CA THR A 125 -0.29 -8.00 3.13
C THR A 125 -1.03 -9.31 3.43
N PRO A 126 -0.68 -10.42 2.76
CA PRO A 126 -1.22 -11.74 3.11
C PRO A 126 -0.87 -12.12 4.55
N SER A 127 -1.85 -12.58 5.34
CA SER A 127 -1.63 -12.91 6.77
C SER A 127 -0.61 -14.04 6.98
N GLU A 128 -0.50 -14.96 6.03
CA GLU A 128 0.45 -16.08 6.07
C GLU A 128 1.92 -15.63 6.10
N LEU A 129 2.22 -14.45 5.56
CA LEU A 129 3.57 -13.88 5.52
C LEU A 129 3.95 -13.12 6.80
N THR A 130 3.00 -12.93 7.71
CA THR A 130 3.19 -12.17 8.96
C THR A 130 3.35 -13.04 10.20
N GLY A 131 3.25 -14.37 10.07
CA GLY A 131 3.66 -15.30 11.14
C GLY A 131 2.73 -15.42 12.35
N GLY A 132 1.42 -15.21 12.18
CA GLY A 132 0.41 -15.42 13.24
C GLY A 132 -0.30 -14.12 13.69
N GLU A 133 -1.30 -14.24 14.57
CA GLU A 133 -1.86 -13.10 15.31
C GLU A 133 -0.70 -12.30 15.92
N TRP A 134 -0.74 -10.97 15.81
CA TRP A 134 0.24 -10.12 16.47
C TRP A 134 0.15 -10.37 17.98
N GLU A 135 1.16 -11.02 18.56
CA GLU A 135 1.32 -11.12 20.02
C GLU A 135 1.58 -9.73 20.64
#